data_AF-A0A931G6H7-F1
#
_entry.id   AF-A0A931G6H7-F1
#
_cell.length_a   1.000
_cell.length_b   1.000
_cell.length_c   1.000
_cell.angle_alpha   90.00
_cell.angle_beta   90.00
_cell.angle_gamma   90.00
#
_symmetry.space_group_name_H-M   'P 1'
#
loop_
_entity.id
_entity.type
_entity.pdbx_description
1 polymer ?
#
loop_
_entity_poly.entity_id
_entity_poly.type
_entity_poly.pdbx_seq_one_letter_code
_entity_poly.pdbx_strand_id
1 'polypeptide(L)'
;MKNVYDIHIHASPSIFERWGDARQTAAACQKAGYAGIVLKAHHGSTVEIANIVNQQYDMDVFGGVVLNYFVGGLNPYAVDACCALGGKIVWLPTIHADAHKPLGRFDFQEPSTTKFPDKGIRILSKKGLTD
;
A
#
# COMPACT_ATOMS: atom_id res chain seq x y z
N MET A 1 14.13 15.41 -11.80
CA MET A 1 13.85 16.26 -10.63
C MET A 1 15.07 16.16 -9.69
N LYS A 2 15.10 16.87 -8.57
CA LYS A 2 16.06 16.64 -7.49
C LYS A 2 15.30 16.85 -6.18
N ASN A 3 15.54 16.02 -5.17
CA ASN A 3 14.89 16.10 -3.84
C ASN A 3 13.37 15.93 -3.85
N VAL A 4 12.82 15.13 -4.78
CA VAL A 4 11.38 14.81 -4.83
C VAL A 4 11.16 13.36 -4.45
N TYR A 5 10.20 13.12 -3.56
CA TYR A 5 9.71 11.80 -3.22
C TYR A 5 8.26 11.65 -3.66
N ASP A 6 7.94 10.52 -4.30
CA ASP A 6 6.55 10.10 -4.51
C ASP A 6 6.19 9.03 -3.49
N ILE A 7 5.23 9.34 -2.62
CA ILE A 7 4.87 8.50 -1.47
C ILE A 7 3.74 7.51 -1.75
N HIS A 8 3.26 7.41 -2.99
CA HIS A 8 2.14 6.53 -3.32
C HIS A 8 2.27 6.00 -4.75
N ILE A 9 3.09 4.97 -4.92
CA ILE A 9 3.26 4.29 -6.21
C ILE A 9 2.80 2.84 -6.13
N HIS A 10 2.01 2.41 -7.13
CA HIS A 10 1.56 1.04 -7.26
C HIS A 10 2.37 0.30 -8.33
N ALA A 11 3.08 -0.77 -7.92
CA ALA A 11 3.88 -1.61 -8.82
C ALA A 11 3.50 -3.10 -8.70
N SER A 12 3.82 -3.89 -9.72
CA SER A 12 3.68 -5.34 -9.70
C SER A 12 4.76 -6.01 -8.83
N PRO A 13 4.49 -7.20 -8.24
CA PRO A 13 3.26 -7.99 -8.38
C PRO A 13 2.06 -7.38 -7.64
N SER A 14 0.88 -7.45 -8.25
CA SER A 14 -0.38 -6.92 -7.71
C SER A 14 -1.56 -7.67 -8.31
N ILE A 15 -2.69 -7.75 -7.58
CA ILE A 15 -3.94 -8.30 -8.11
C ILE A 15 -4.52 -7.38 -9.21
N PHE A 16 -4.19 -6.09 -9.17
CA PHE A 16 -4.50 -5.16 -10.24
C PHE A 16 -3.35 -5.11 -11.24
N GLU A 17 -3.67 -5.01 -12.53
CA GLU A 17 -2.65 -4.69 -13.53
C GLU A 17 -1.96 -3.35 -13.18
N ARG A 18 -0.63 -3.35 -13.25
CA ARG A 18 0.21 -2.17 -12.99
C ARG A 18 1.07 -1.91 -14.21
N TRP A 19 1.50 -0.66 -14.34
CA TRP A 19 2.37 -0.23 -15.42
C TRP A 19 3.67 -1.06 -15.52
N GLY A 20 4.24 -1.46 -14.39
CA GLY A 20 5.45 -2.28 -14.35
C GLY A 20 5.70 -2.91 -12.98
N ASP A 21 6.70 -3.77 -12.91
CA ASP A 21 7.21 -4.30 -11.65
C ASP A 21 7.96 -3.22 -10.83
N ALA A 22 8.28 -3.53 -9.58
CA ALA A 22 8.97 -2.61 -8.69
C ALA A 22 10.33 -2.11 -9.24
N ARG A 23 11.07 -2.94 -10.00
CA ARG A 23 12.35 -2.56 -10.61
C ARG A 23 12.14 -1.62 -11.80
N GLN A 24 11.21 -1.94 -12.69
CA GLN A 24 10.86 -1.09 -13.83
C GLN A 24 10.39 0.29 -13.36
N THR A 25 9.59 0.30 -12.30
CA THR A 25 9.09 1.52 -11.65
C THR A 25 10.24 2.33 -11.04
N ALA A 26 11.10 1.69 -10.25
CA ALA A 26 12.27 2.34 -9.66
C ALA A 26 13.22 2.94 -10.72
N ALA A 27 13.51 2.18 -11.77
CA ALA A 27 14.34 2.63 -12.89
C ALA A 27 13.74 3.86 -13.60
N ALA A 28 12.43 3.86 -13.83
CA ALA A 28 11.74 4.99 -14.45
C ALA A 28 11.78 6.25 -13.58
N CYS A 29 11.54 6.10 -12.27
CA CYS A 29 11.63 7.19 -11.31
C CYS A 29 13.06 7.74 -11.19
N GLN A 30 14.08 6.88 -11.11
CA GLN A 30 15.48 7.33 -11.10
C GLN A 30 15.83 8.10 -12.37
N LYS A 31 15.42 7.58 -13.55
CA LYS A 31 15.64 8.25 -14.83
C LYS A 31 14.93 9.62 -14.90
N ALA A 32 13.77 9.74 -14.27
CA ALA A 32 13.06 11.01 -14.13
C ALA A 32 13.67 11.93 -13.05
N GLY A 33 14.67 11.46 -12.29
CA GLY A 33 15.38 12.18 -11.24
C GLY A 33 14.58 12.31 -9.94
N TYR A 34 13.85 11.29 -9.52
CA TYR A 34 13.32 11.25 -8.16
C TYR A 34 14.45 10.99 -7.17
N ALA A 35 14.34 11.53 -5.95
CA ALA A 35 15.23 11.21 -4.84
C ALA A 35 14.77 9.92 -4.12
N GLY A 36 13.49 9.60 -4.21
CA GLY A 36 13.00 8.30 -3.79
C GLY A 36 11.50 8.10 -4.02
N ILE A 37 11.03 6.91 -3.69
CA ILE A 37 9.65 6.48 -3.85
C ILE A 37 9.17 5.62 -2.69
N VAL A 38 7.87 5.58 -2.46
CA VAL A 38 7.22 4.62 -1.55
C VAL A 38 6.25 3.75 -2.34
N LEU A 39 6.56 2.46 -2.40
CA LEU A 39 5.71 1.45 -3.01
C LEU A 39 4.51 1.17 -2.10
N LYS A 40 3.33 1.00 -2.70
CA LYS A 40 2.06 0.71 -2.02
C LYS A 40 1.32 -0.43 -2.71
N ALA A 41 0.77 -1.34 -1.93
CA ALA A 41 -0.15 -2.37 -2.40
C ALA A 41 -1.42 -2.41 -1.56
N HIS A 42 -2.59 -2.57 -2.18
CA HIS A 42 -3.86 -2.69 -1.44
C HIS A 42 -3.98 -3.97 -0.61
N HIS A 43 -3.13 -4.96 -0.88
CA HIS A 43 -3.28 -6.33 -0.39
C HIS A 43 -2.33 -6.68 0.75
N GLY A 44 -1.35 -5.83 1.07
CA GLY A 44 -0.37 -6.19 2.08
C GLY A 44 0.81 -5.25 2.15
N SER A 45 1.89 -5.77 2.71
CA SER A 45 3.17 -5.08 2.84
C SER A 45 3.88 -4.98 1.49
N THR A 46 4.54 -3.85 1.26
CA THR A 46 5.49 -3.62 0.18
C THR A 46 6.92 -3.43 0.68
N VAL A 47 7.15 -3.52 1.99
CA VAL A 47 8.46 -3.27 2.62
C VAL A 47 9.49 -4.29 2.13
N GLU A 48 9.08 -5.55 1.97
CA GLU A 48 9.94 -6.65 1.55
C GLU A 48 10.46 -6.44 0.13
N ILE A 49 9.56 -6.13 -0.82
CA ILE A 49 9.97 -5.88 -2.21
C ILE A 49 10.74 -4.57 -2.34
N ALA A 50 10.38 -3.54 -1.58
CA ALA A 50 11.12 -2.28 -1.55
C ALA A 50 12.56 -2.50 -1.09
N ASN A 51 12.77 -3.24 0.00
CA ASN A 51 14.11 -3.54 0.53
C ASN A 51 14.98 -4.31 -0.48
N ILE A 52 14.40 -5.23 -1.25
CA ILE A 52 15.12 -5.98 -2.30
C ILE A 52 15.51 -5.05 -3.46
N VAL A 53 14.60 -4.17 -3.88
CA VAL A 53 14.80 -3.28 -5.03
C VAL A 53 15.73 -2.11 -4.69
N ASN A 54 15.67 -1.60 -3.46
CA ASN A 54 16.43 -0.42 -3.02
C ASN A 54 17.94 -0.55 -3.27
N GLN A 55 18.48 -1.76 -3.17
CA GLN A 55 19.92 -2.04 -3.34
C GLN A 55 20.42 -1.87 -4.79
N GLN A 56 19.53 -1.65 -5.76
CA GLN A 56 19.84 -1.65 -7.19
C GLN A 56 19.87 -0.24 -7.81
N TYR A 57 19.55 0.80 -7.03
CA TYR A 57 19.31 2.15 -7.53
C TYR A 57 19.98 3.21 -6.63
N ASP A 58 20.35 4.34 -7.23
CA ASP A 58 20.88 5.53 -6.55
C ASP A 58 19.73 6.49 -6.20
N MET A 59 18.70 5.93 -5.57
CA MET A 59 17.55 6.63 -5.00
C MET A 59 16.93 5.74 -3.93
N ASP A 60 16.18 6.32 -3.00
CA ASP A 60 15.52 5.53 -1.98
C ASP A 60 14.26 4.84 -2.52
N VAL A 61 14.12 3.55 -2.23
CA VAL A 61 12.90 2.77 -2.46
C VAL A 61 12.41 2.27 -1.12
N PHE A 62 11.28 2.80 -0.68
CA PHE A 62 10.62 2.43 0.56
C PHE A 62 9.31 1.69 0.30
N GLY A 63 8.82 1.02 1.33
CA GLY A 63 7.50 0.40 1.34
C GLY A 63 6.70 0.75 2.59
N GLY A 64 5.55 0.13 2.70
CA GLY A 64 4.65 0.28 3.83
C GLY A 64 3.58 -0.81 3.84
N VAL A 65 2.54 -0.62 4.65
CA VAL A 65 1.43 -1.59 4.76
C VAL A 65 0.07 -0.90 4.69
N VAL A 66 -0.87 -1.48 3.96
CA VAL A 66 -2.26 -1.02 3.89
C VAL A 66 -3.16 -1.91 4.73
N LEU A 67 -3.91 -1.31 5.66
CA LEU A 67 -4.75 -2.00 6.66
C LEU A 67 -6.13 -2.41 6.13
N ASN A 68 -6.17 -3.02 4.94
CA ASN A 68 -7.37 -3.63 4.37
C ASN A 68 -7.60 -5.04 4.97
N TYR A 69 -8.78 -5.62 4.74
CA TYR A 69 -9.06 -7.01 5.15
C TYR A 69 -8.05 -8.08 4.69
N PHE A 70 -7.27 -7.85 3.63
CA PHE A 70 -6.21 -8.77 3.20
C PHE A 70 -5.13 -9.00 4.28
N VAL A 71 -4.94 -8.05 5.19
CA VAL A 71 -4.06 -8.19 6.37
C VAL A 71 -4.85 -8.32 7.68
N GLY A 72 -6.15 -8.60 7.60
CA GLY A 72 -7.04 -8.67 8.77
C GLY A 72 -7.67 -7.34 9.21
N GLY A 73 -7.50 -6.26 8.43
CA GLY A 73 -8.08 -4.95 8.74
C GLY A 73 -7.13 -4.06 9.56
N LEU A 74 -7.63 -3.38 10.59
CA LEU A 74 -6.83 -2.56 11.53
C LEU A 74 -5.94 -3.46 12.40
N ASN A 75 -4.95 -4.09 11.78
CA ASN A 75 -4.13 -5.12 12.38
C ASN A 75 -2.82 -4.51 12.94
N PRO A 76 -2.67 -4.40 14.27
CA PRO A 76 -1.46 -3.85 14.88
C PRO A 76 -0.22 -4.73 14.63
N TYR A 77 -0.38 -6.06 14.53
CA TYR A 77 0.74 -6.96 14.25
C TYR A 77 1.34 -6.74 12.85
N ALA A 78 0.49 -6.41 11.87
CA ALA A 78 0.94 -6.04 10.53
C ALA A 78 1.70 -4.71 10.53
N VAL A 79 1.29 -3.76 11.39
CA VAL A 79 2.00 -2.50 11.60
C VAL A 79 3.35 -2.73 12.26
N ASP A 80 3.41 -3.51 13.34
CA ASP A 80 4.65 -3.80 14.05
C ASP A 80 5.68 -4.46 13.13
N ALA A 81 5.26 -5.46 12.34
CA ALA A 81 6.13 -6.09 11.35
C ALA A 81 6.61 -5.10 10.28
N CYS A 82 5.71 -4.25 9.76
CA CYS A 82 6.06 -3.20 8.80
C CYS A 82 7.12 -2.25 9.36
N CYS A 83 6.93 -1.77 10.59
CA CYS A 83 7.89 -0.89 11.28
C CYS A 83 9.24 -1.58 11.50
N ALA A 84 9.23 -2.82 11.99
CA ALA A 84 10.45 -3.59 12.27
C ALA A 84 11.29 -3.86 11.00
N LEU A 85 10.63 -4.03 9.85
CA LEU A 85 11.27 -4.21 8.54
C LEU A 85 11.71 -2.89 7.88
N GLY A 86 11.47 -1.74 8.52
CA GLY A 86 11.91 -0.42 8.05
C GLY A 86 10.90 0.34 7.18
N GLY A 87 9.64 -0.11 7.13
CA GLY A 87 8.56 0.54 6.40
C GLY A 87 8.35 1.99 6.84
N LYS A 88 7.90 2.84 5.91
CA LYS A 88 7.77 4.29 6.13
C LYS A 88 6.34 4.79 6.25
N ILE A 89 5.36 4.01 5.78
CA ILE A 89 3.96 4.43 5.77
C ILE A 89 3.04 3.27 6.20
N VAL A 90 2.10 3.59 7.08
CA VAL A 90 0.93 2.76 7.36
C VAL A 90 -0.27 3.49 6.75
N TRP A 91 -0.89 2.87 5.75
CA TRP A 91 -2.15 3.40 5.21
C TRP A 91 -3.32 2.75 5.93
N LEU A 92 -4.25 3.59 6.36
CA LEU A 92 -5.57 3.18 6.80
C LEU A 92 -6.32 2.43 5.67
N PRO A 93 -7.42 1.73 6.00
CA PRO A 93 -8.22 1.01 5.00
C PRO A 93 -8.48 1.88 3.77
N THR A 94 -8.28 1.30 2.58
CA THR A 94 -8.50 1.99 1.30
C THR A 94 -9.76 1.44 0.64
N ILE A 95 -9.65 0.29 -0.02
CA ILE A 95 -10.75 -0.30 -0.78
C ILE A 95 -11.77 -0.96 0.14
N HIS A 96 -11.36 -1.28 1.37
CA HIS A 96 -12.22 -1.81 2.41
C HIS A 96 -12.65 -0.75 3.43
N ALA A 97 -12.41 0.54 3.19
CA ALA A 97 -13.00 1.58 4.02
C ALA A 97 -14.52 1.63 3.84
N ASP A 98 -15.25 1.85 4.94
CA ASP A 98 -16.71 2.03 4.92
C ASP A 98 -17.13 3.18 3.99
N ALA A 99 -16.33 4.26 3.97
CA ALA A 99 -16.55 5.39 3.08
C ALA A 99 -16.23 5.12 1.60
N HIS A 100 -15.43 4.09 1.30
CA HIS A 100 -15.09 3.73 -0.09
C HIS A 100 -16.15 2.84 -0.74
N LYS A 101 -16.84 1.98 0.05
CA LYS A 101 -17.85 1.05 -0.48
C LYS A 101 -18.90 1.68 -1.41
N PRO A 102 -19.47 2.86 -1.11
CA PRO A 102 -20.47 3.48 -1.97
C PRO A 102 -19.94 3.96 -3.32
N LEU A 103 -18.62 4.15 -3.46
CA LEU A 103 -17.98 4.66 -4.69
C LEU A 103 -17.83 3.58 -5.78
N GLY A 104 -18.30 2.37 -5.51
CA GLY A 104 -18.19 1.22 -6.40
C GLY A 104 -17.02 0.32 -6.02
N ARG A 105 -17.11 -0.95 -6.44
CA ARG A 105 -16.04 -1.93 -6.31
C ARG A 105 -15.31 -2.01 -7.66
N PHE A 106 -13.98 -2.05 -7.63
CA PHE A 106 -13.22 -2.53 -8.79
C PHE A 106 -13.34 -4.05 -8.84
N ASP A 107 -13.51 -4.64 -10.03
CA ASP A 107 -13.79 -6.08 -10.22
C ASP A 107 -12.74 -7.02 -9.60
N PHE A 108 -11.53 -6.50 -9.33
CA PHE A 108 -10.39 -7.22 -8.74
C PHE A 108 -10.31 -7.13 -7.20
N GLN A 109 -11.37 -6.68 -6.52
CA GLN A 109 -11.37 -6.50 -5.07
C GLN A 109 -11.78 -7.74 -4.28
N GLU A 110 -12.33 -8.78 -4.91
CA GLU A 110 -12.82 -9.96 -4.20
C GLU A 110 -11.81 -11.12 -4.23
N PRO A 111 -11.60 -11.83 -3.11
CA PRO A 111 -10.83 -13.06 -3.10
C PRO A 111 -11.56 -14.13 -3.91
N SER A 112 -10.81 -14.99 -4.58
CA SER A 112 -11.38 -16.07 -5.40
C SER A 112 -12.16 -17.11 -4.58
N THR A 113 -11.88 -17.25 -3.28
CA THR A 113 -12.41 -18.33 -2.43
C THR A 113 -13.06 -17.86 -1.12
N THR A 114 -12.72 -16.67 -0.65
CA THR A 114 -13.14 -16.16 0.67
C THR A 114 -13.97 -14.90 0.47
N LYS A 115 -15.04 -14.71 1.25
CA LYS A 115 -15.83 -13.47 1.19
C LYS A 115 -15.32 -12.47 2.21
N PHE A 116 -15.15 -11.22 1.79
CA PHE A 116 -14.93 -10.14 2.75
C PHE A 116 -16.20 -9.80 3.52
N PRO A 117 -16.08 -9.20 4.72
CA PRO A 117 -17.24 -8.69 5.44
C PRO A 117 -18.09 -7.71 4.62
N ASP A 118 -19.41 -7.79 4.81
CA ASP A 118 -20.37 -6.90 4.16
C ASP A 118 -20.28 -5.46 4.67
N LYS A 119 -19.69 -5.22 5.84
CA LYS A 119 -19.42 -3.88 6.35
C LYS A 119 -18.01 -3.46 5.97
N GLY A 120 -17.81 -2.20 5.62
CA GLY A 120 -16.46 -1.67 5.47
C GLY A 120 -15.83 -1.37 6.84
N ILE A 121 -14.52 -1.23 6.86
CA ILE A 121 -13.75 -0.86 8.04
C ILE A 121 -14.01 0.61 8.35
N ARG A 122 -14.36 0.89 9.60
CA ARG A 122 -14.64 2.22 10.12
C ARG A 122 -13.91 2.41 11.44
N ILE A 123 -13.15 3.50 11.56
CA ILE A 123 -12.41 3.84 12.78
C ILE A 123 -13.23 4.79 13.65
N LEU A 124 -13.92 5.74 13.01
CA LEU A 124 -14.71 6.75 13.69
C LEU A 124 -16.16 6.30 13.84
N SER A 125 -16.78 6.65 14.96
CA SER A 125 -18.23 6.53 15.09
C SER A 125 -18.95 7.46 14.09
N LYS A 126 -20.28 7.39 14.03
CA LYS A 126 -21.08 8.39 13.30
C LYS A 126 -20.94 9.81 13.85
N LYS A 127 -20.45 9.96 15.10
CA LYS A 127 -20.23 11.24 15.78
C LYS A 127 -18.76 11.72 15.69
N GLY A 128 -17.88 10.99 15.00
CA GLY A 128 -16.44 11.29 14.93
C GLY A 128 -15.59 10.37 15.83
N LEU A 129 -14.38 10.83 16.18
CA LEU A 129 -13.58 10.22 17.25
C LEU A 129 -14.43 10.31 18.53
N THR A 130 -15.04 9.21 18.95
CA THR A 130 -15.85 9.22 20.18
C THR A 130 -14.95 9.13 21.40
N ASP A 131 -15.40 9.81 22.45
CA ASP A 131 -15.15 9.44 23.85
C ASP A 131 -15.57 7.99 24.14
#